data_AF-A0A383EVV4-F1
#
_entry.id   AF-A0A383EVV4-F1
#
_cell.length_a   1.000
_cell.length_b   1.000
_cell.length_c   1.000
_cell.angle_alpha   90.00
_cell.angle_beta   90.00
_cell.angle_gamma   90.00
#
_symmetry.space_group_name_H-M   'P 1'
#
loop_
_entity.id
_entity.type
_entity.pdbx_description
1 polymer ?
#
loop_
_entity_poly.entity_id
_entity_poly.type
_entity_poly.pdbx_seq_one_letter_code
_entity_poly.pdbx_strand_id
1 'polypeptide(L)'
;MRRPALPILTFLGLLALVICCTIVSCAYQPFAGPLKPAGDQGQGMTVHDDGSVVYQLDRFELTLRPMTDEELNRNFSPASVG
;
A
#
# COMPACT_ATOMS: atom_id res chain seq x y z
N MET A 1 4.31 15.56 60.54
CA MET A 1 5.11 15.85 59.33
C MET A 1 4.72 14.90 58.20
N ARG A 2 3.84 15.30 57.27
CA ARG A 2 3.55 14.55 56.04
C ARG A 2 4.01 15.44 54.87
N ARG A 3 4.90 14.95 54.01
CA ARG A 3 5.36 15.66 52.81
C ARG A 3 4.33 15.40 51.70
N PRO A 4 3.41 16.34 51.36
CA PRO A 4 2.40 16.13 50.31
C PRO A 4 2.99 16.19 48.88
N ALA A 5 4.29 16.47 48.75
CA ALA A 5 4.93 16.71 47.46
C ALA A 5 5.18 15.44 46.63
N LEU A 6 5.26 14.26 47.26
CA LEU A 6 5.57 13.00 46.57
C LEU A 6 4.48 12.56 45.56
N PRO A 7 3.17 12.52 45.91
CA PRO A 7 2.13 12.13 44.97
C PRO A 7 1.93 13.14 43.84
N ILE A 8 2.16 14.43 44.11
CA ILE A 8 2.04 15.50 43.11
C ILE A 8 3.15 15.38 42.07
N LEU A 9 4.38 15.08 42.51
CA LEU A 9 5.53 14.88 41.62
C LEU A 9 5.35 13.64 40.74
N THR A 10 4.81 12.55 41.27
CA THR A 10 4.51 11.34 40.49
C THR A 10 3.39 11.56 39.50
N PHE A 11 2.37 12.34 39.87
CA PHE A 11 1.25 12.68 38.98
C PHE A 11 1.73 13.57 37.81
N LEU A 12 2.59 14.55 38.09
CA LEU A 12 3.22 15.39 37.08
C LEU A 12 4.12 14.57 36.14
N GLY A 13 4.89 13.61 36.68
CA GLY A 13 5.71 12.72 35.86
C GLY A 13 4.89 11.82 34.95
N LEU A 14 3.77 11.27 35.45
CA LEU A 14 2.89 10.41 34.67
C LEU A 14 2.13 11.22 33.60
N LEU A 15 1.70 12.43 33.93
CA LEU A 15 1.10 13.36 32.96
C LEU A 15 2.08 13.71 31.83
N ALA A 16 3.34 14.00 32.16
CA ALA A 16 4.38 14.31 31.18
C ALA A 16 4.68 13.10 30.27
N LEU A 17 4.70 11.88 30.81
CA LEU A 17 4.87 10.65 30.05
C LEU A 17 3.73 10.46 29.04
N VAL A 18 2.48 10.64 29.48
CA VAL A 18 1.29 10.50 28.62
C VAL A 18 1.33 11.51 27.48
N ILE A 19 1.68 12.78 27.76
CA ILE A 19 1.82 13.82 26.74
C ILE A 19 2.94 13.47 25.74
N CYS A 20 4.07 12.95 26.21
CA CYS A 20 5.16 12.52 25.33
C CYS A 20 4.71 11.38 24.39
N CYS A 21 3.99 10.38 24.92
CA CYS A 21 3.51 9.25 24.12
C CYS A 21 2.47 9.67 23.06
N THR A 22 1.58 10.63 23.35
CA THR A 22 0.58 11.09 22.37
C THR A 22 1.18 11.92 21.25
N ILE A 23 2.22 12.73 21.53
CA ILE A 23 2.90 13.53 20.50
C ILE A 23 3.67 12.62 19.52
N VAL A 24 4.29 11.55 20.00
CA VAL A 24 5.10 10.63 19.17
C VAL A 24 4.23 9.68 18.34
N SER A 25 3.01 9.35 18.77
CA SER A 25 2.15 8.35 18.12
C SER A 25 1.27 8.88 16.99
N CYS A 26 1.03 10.19 16.89
CA CYS A 26 0.13 10.76 15.88
C CYS A 26 0.79 11.12 14.52
N ALA A 27 2.11 10.91 14.34
CA ALA A 27 2.81 11.41 13.16
C ALA A 27 3.44 10.33 12.26
N TYR A 28 3.40 9.05 12.65
CA TYR A 28 3.95 7.99 11.79
C TYR A 28 2.87 7.47 10.84
N GLN A 29 2.63 8.24 9.79
CA GLN A 29 1.77 7.84 8.67
C GLN A 29 2.69 7.23 7.60
N PRO A 30 2.81 5.88 7.47
CA PRO A 30 3.66 5.22 6.47
C PRO A 30 3.08 5.33 5.05
N PHE A 31 2.18 6.29 4.82
CA PHE A 31 1.57 6.49 3.53
C PHE A 31 2.60 7.18 2.66
N ALA A 32 3.14 6.38 1.74
CA ALA A 32 3.84 6.76 0.53
C ALA A 32 4.28 8.22 0.51
N GLY A 33 5.58 8.45 0.73
CA GLY A 33 6.19 9.75 0.44
C GLY A 33 5.82 10.25 -0.96
N PRO A 34 6.22 11.50 -1.32
CA PRO A 34 5.74 12.17 -2.52
C PRO A 34 5.66 11.21 -3.71
N LEU A 35 4.45 11.06 -4.29
CA LEU A 35 4.23 10.16 -5.41
C LEU A 35 5.26 10.48 -6.48
N LYS A 36 6.21 9.57 -6.66
CA LYS A 36 7.16 9.67 -7.75
C LYS A 36 6.47 9.13 -8.99
N PRO A 37 6.66 9.76 -10.16
CA PRO A 37 6.28 9.14 -11.41
C PRO A 37 6.80 7.70 -11.44
N ALA A 38 5.97 6.77 -11.92
CA ALA A 38 6.47 5.45 -12.25
C ALA A 38 7.65 5.59 -13.23
N GLY A 39 8.57 4.61 -13.21
CA GLY A 39 9.63 4.57 -14.21
C GLY A 39 9.07 4.61 -15.63
N ASP A 40 9.93 4.96 -16.59
CA ASP A 40 9.51 5.04 -17.99
C ASP A 40 8.89 3.71 -18.44
N GLN A 41 7.73 3.79 -19.07
CA GLN A 41 7.03 2.60 -19.54
C GLN A 41 7.84 1.99 -20.69
N GLY A 42 7.95 0.66 -20.73
CA GLY A 42 8.73 -0.02 -21.77
C GLY A 42 8.31 0.43 -23.17
N GLN A 43 9.27 0.62 -24.09
CA GLN A 43 8.97 1.08 -25.45
C GLN A 43 7.93 0.19 -26.13
N GLY A 44 6.98 0.81 -26.83
CA GLY A 44 5.90 0.12 -27.52
C GLY A 44 4.83 -0.45 -26.59
N MET A 45 4.87 -0.19 -25.27
CA MET A 45 3.83 -0.61 -24.34
C MET A 45 2.82 0.51 -24.06
N THR A 46 1.53 0.18 -24.04
CA THR A 46 0.43 1.05 -23.58
C THR A 46 -0.43 0.29 -22.59
N VAL A 47 -0.79 0.90 -21.46
CA VAL A 47 -1.74 0.33 -20.49
C VAL A 47 -3.07 1.03 -20.69
N HIS A 48 -4.14 0.28 -20.90
CA HIS A 48 -5.50 0.79 -21.06
C HIS A 48 -6.21 0.89 -19.70
N ASP A 49 -7.31 1.66 -19.66
CA ASP A 49 -8.11 1.88 -18.44
C ASP A 49 -8.73 0.60 -17.87
N ASP A 50 -8.94 -0.42 -18.71
CA ASP A 50 -9.44 -1.74 -18.31
C ASP A 50 -8.35 -2.66 -17.74
N GLY A 51 -7.11 -2.16 -17.65
CA GLY A 51 -5.96 -2.91 -17.17
C GLY A 51 -5.31 -3.81 -18.23
N SER A 52 -5.79 -3.80 -19.48
CA SER A 52 -5.10 -4.46 -20.58
C SER A 52 -3.79 -3.76 -20.93
N VAL A 53 -2.81 -4.54 -21.40
CA VAL A 53 -1.50 -4.04 -21.83
C VAL A 53 -1.32 -4.38 -23.30
N VAL A 54 -1.11 -3.36 -24.12
CA VAL A 54 -0.81 -3.48 -25.55
C VAL A 54 0.69 -3.33 -25.75
N TYR A 55 1.30 -4.27 -26.46
CA TYR A 55 2.65 -4.19 -26.98
C TYR A 55 2.63 -4.10 -28.51
N GLN A 56 3.29 -3.10 -29.08
CA GLN A 56 3.43 -2.90 -30.53
C GLN A 56 4.90 -2.90 -30.95
N LEU A 57 5.21 -3.67 -31.99
CA LEU A 57 6.48 -3.69 -32.69
C LEU A 57 6.23 -3.73 -34.20
N ASP A 58 6.45 -2.61 -34.89
CA ASP A 58 6.13 -2.41 -36.31
C ASP A 58 4.66 -2.77 -36.65
N ARG A 59 4.45 -3.94 -37.26
CA ARG A 59 3.13 -4.46 -37.63
C ARG A 59 2.63 -5.57 -36.69
N PHE A 60 3.45 -5.95 -35.71
CA PHE A 60 3.09 -6.92 -34.69
C PHE A 60 2.45 -6.21 -33.50
N GLU A 61 1.25 -6.64 -33.14
CA GLU A 61 0.53 -6.15 -31.96
C GLU A 61 0.12 -7.34 -31.09
N LEU A 62 0.38 -7.22 -29.79
CA LEU A 62 -0.04 -8.17 -28.77
C LEU A 62 -0.81 -7.42 -27.70
N THR A 63 -2.03 -7.86 -27.41
CA THR A 63 -2.81 -7.36 -26.28
C THR A 63 -2.91 -8.42 -25.21
N LEU A 64 -2.44 -8.11 -24.01
CA LEU A 64 -2.59 -8.93 -22.82
C LEU A 64 -3.74 -8.37 -21.98
N ARG A 65 -4.77 -9.19 -21.76
CA ARG A 65 -5.90 -8.85 -20.90
C ARG A 65 -5.81 -9.65 -19.60
N PRO A 66 -5.95 -9.03 -18.42
CA PRO A 66 -6.17 -9.75 -17.18
C PRO A 66 -7.42 -10.64 -17.31
N MET A 67 -7.34 -11.87 -16.82
CA MET A 67 -8.48 -12.80 -16.79
C MET A 67 -8.52 -13.49 -15.43
N THR A 68 -9.72 -13.72 -14.90
CA THR A 68 -9.86 -14.51 -13.67
C THR A 68 -9.67 -16.00 -13.95
N ASP A 69 -9.42 -16.78 -12.90
CA ASP A 69 -9.33 -18.24 -13.01
C ASP A 69 -10.64 -18.83 -13.54
N GLU A 70 -11.79 -18.30 -13.12
CA GLU A 70 -13.09 -18.71 -13.64
C GLU A 70 -13.23 -18.43 -15.15
N GLU A 71 -12.78 -17.26 -15.60
CA GLU A 71 -12.84 -16.87 -17.02
C GLU A 71 -11.89 -17.70 -17.89
N LEU A 72 -10.70 -18.01 -17.37
CA LEU A 72 -9.70 -18.83 -18.05
C LEU A 72 -10.14 -20.29 -18.14
N ASN A 73 -10.75 -20.82 -17.08
CA ASN A 73 -11.08 -22.24 -16.95
C ASN A 73 -12.45 -22.65 -17.49
N ARG A 74 -13.16 -21.75 -18.19
CA ARG A 74 -14.52 -22.03 -18.71
C ARG A 74 -14.61 -23.29 -19.56
N ASN A 75 -13.54 -23.66 -20.28
CA ASN A 75 -13.52 -24.82 -21.17
C ASN A 75 -12.80 -26.05 -20.58
N PHE A 76 -12.01 -25.89 -19.51
CA PHE A 76 -11.14 -26.94 -18.97
C PHE A 76 -11.14 -27.00 -17.44
N SER A 77 -12.26 -26.66 -16.81
CA SER A 77 -12.45 -26.69 -15.35
C SER A 77 -11.93 -27.97 -14.66
N PRO A 78 -12.08 -29.19 -15.21
CA PRO A 78 -11.57 -30.41 -14.57
C PRO A 78 -10.04 -30.56 -14.57
N ALA A 79 -9.32 -29.88 -15.48
CA ALA A 79 -7.87 -29.99 -15.62
C ALA A 79 -7.10 -28.91 -14.83
N SER A 80 -7.80 -27.93 -14.26
CA SER A 80 -7.23 -26.79 -13.55
C SER A 80 -7.52 -26.85 -12.04
N VAL A 81 -7.24 -28.00 -11.43
CA VAL A 81 -7.31 -28.15 -9.96
C VAL A 81 -5.94 -27.77 -9.40
N GLY A 82 -5.87 -26.62 -8.73
CA GLY A 82 -4.71 -26.18 -7.95
C GLY A 82 -4.64 -26.83 -6.58
#